data_AF-A0A2T3N2I1-F1
#
_entry.id   AF-A0A2T3N2I1-F1
#
_cell.length_a   1.000
_cell.length_b   1.000
_cell.length_c   1.000
_cell.angle_alpha   90.00
_cell.angle_beta   90.00
_cell.angle_gamma   90.00
#
_symmetry.space_group_name_H-M   'P 1'
#
loop_
_entity.id
_entity.type
_entity.pdbx_description
1 polymer ?
#
loop_
_entity_poly.entity_id
_entity_poly.type
_entity_poly.pdbx_seq_one_letter_code
_entity_poly.pdbx_strand_id
1 'polypeptide(L)'
;MSGFIAPRDWSFVADMNYSGSVTVTDVGLWVQWLFFYPGDIVINMMTTFFPQASGLLGINNEVYGGLISFILSCFLWWVMLKVMRKNLLPLWSKESYFKN
;
A
#
# COMPACT_ATOMS: atom_id res chain seq x y z
N MET A 1 17.20 -13.22 15.28
CA MET A 1 17.05 -12.50 13.99
C MET A 1 15.92 -11.51 14.16
N SER A 2 16.24 -10.29 14.57
CA SER A 2 15.29 -9.19 14.69
C SER A 2 14.91 -8.76 13.28
N GLY A 3 13.65 -8.98 12.90
CA GLY A 3 13.06 -8.51 11.66
C GLY A 3 12.92 -6.99 11.66
N PHE A 4 14.06 -6.29 11.63
CA PHE A 4 14.10 -4.86 11.34
C PHE A 4 13.70 -4.70 9.88
N ILE A 5 12.41 -4.40 9.68
CA ILE A 5 11.95 -3.80 8.44
C ILE A 5 12.67 -2.46 8.37
N ALA A 6 13.67 -2.36 7.49
CA ALA A 6 14.33 -1.10 7.17
C ALA A 6 13.26 -0.03 6.84
N PRO A 7 13.54 1.27 7.07
CA PRO A 7 12.64 2.34 6.65
C PRO A 7 12.22 2.07 5.21
N ARG A 8 10.92 1.86 4.99
CA ARG A 8 10.42 1.36 3.72
C ARG A 8 10.64 2.43 2.67
N ASP A 9 11.69 2.28 1.87
CA ASP A 9 11.80 3.02 0.63
C ASP A 9 10.69 2.52 -0.30
N TRP A 10 9.83 3.43 -0.73
CA TRP A 10 8.74 3.16 -1.68
C TRP A 10 9.23 2.89 -3.10
N SER A 11 10.48 2.46 -3.26
CA SER A 11 11.05 1.94 -4.49
C SER A 11 10.79 0.44 -4.58
N PHE A 12 10.13 0.02 -5.66
CA PHE A 12 10.02 -1.41 -5.96
C PHE A 12 11.39 -1.98 -6.31
N VAL A 13 11.73 -3.13 -5.71
CA VAL A 13 12.94 -3.92 -6.01
C VAL A 13 12.50 -5.36 -6.23
N ALA A 14 13.04 -6.04 -7.25
CA ALA A 14 12.67 -7.42 -7.54
C ALA A 14 13.15 -8.41 -6.47
N ASP A 15 14.43 -8.31 -6.07
CA ASP A 15 15.03 -9.04 -4.95
C ASP A 15 14.88 -8.20 -3.68
N MET A 16 13.74 -8.29 -3.01
CA MET A 16 13.39 -7.43 -1.87
C MET A 16 14.10 -7.83 -0.58
N ASN A 17 14.53 -9.09 -0.48
CA ASN A 17 15.35 -9.54 0.64
C ASN A 17 16.86 -9.41 0.37
N TYR A 18 17.25 -8.91 -0.81
CA TYR A 18 18.64 -8.73 -1.24
C TYR A 18 19.49 -9.99 -1.13
N SER A 19 18.88 -11.15 -1.42
CA SER A 19 19.55 -12.46 -1.35
C SER A 19 20.44 -12.77 -2.55
N GLY A 20 20.40 -11.95 -3.60
CA GLY A 20 21.07 -12.17 -4.88
C GLY A 20 20.25 -12.98 -5.88
N SER A 21 19.01 -13.35 -5.55
CA SER A 21 18.11 -14.08 -6.44
C SER A 21 16.64 -13.77 -6.14
N VAL A 22 15.79 -13.74 -7.16
CA VAL A 22 14.34 -13.57 -6.97
C VAL A 22 13.70 -14.91 -6.59
N THR A 23 13.05 -14.93 -5.43
CA THR A 23 12.47 -16.13 -4.82
C THR A 23 11.00 -15.94 -4.45
N VAL A 24 10.34 -17.01 -4.00
CA VAL A 24 8.94 -16.96 -3.49
C VAL A 24 8.82 -16.05 -2.27
N THR A 25 9.88 -15.91 -1.47
CA THR A 25 9.90 -14.98 -0.33
C THR A 25 9.77 -13.53 -0.79
N ASP A 26 10.36 -13.16 -1.92
CA ASP A 26 10.23 -11.83 -2.51
C ASP A 26 8.80 -11.54 -2.95
N VAL A 27 8.07 -12.53 -3.47
CA VAL A 27 6.65 -12.39 -3.80
C VAL A 27 5.82 -12.02 -2.56
N GLY A 28 6.10 -12.65 -1.42
CA GLY A 28 5.47 -12.29 -0.15
C GLY A 28 5.76 -10.84 0.25
N LEU A 29 7.01 -10.41 0.07
CA LEU A 29 7.43 -9.03 0.32
C LEU A 29 6.78 -8.05 -0.68
N TRP A 30 6.55 -8.42 -1.93
CA TRP A 30 5.82 -7.61 -2.91
C TRP A 30 4.36 -7.41 -2.50
N VAL A 31 3.70 -8.47 -2.03
CA VAL A 31 2.31 -8.39 -1.54
C VAL A 31 2.25 -7.48 -0.32
N GLN A 32 3.16 -7.64 0.64
CA GLN A 32 3.25 -6.75 1.79
C GLN A 32 3.59 -5.31 1.37
N TRP A 33 4.48 -5.14 0.40
CA TRP A 33 4.84 -3.83 -0.16
C TRP A 33 3.60 -3.12 -0.71
N LEU A 34 2.88 -3.80 -1.60
CA LEU A 34 1.69 -3.29 -2.26
C LEU A 34 0.54 -3.04 -1.28
N PHE A 35 0.32 -3.95 -0.32
CA PHE A 35 -0.78 -3.84 0.62
C PHE A 35 -0.67 -2.56 1.46
N PHE A 36 0.51 -2.25 2.01
CA PHE A 36 0.71 -1.08 2.88
C PHE A 36 0.87 0.25 2.12
N TYR A 37 1.09 0.20 0.79
CA TYR A 37 1.30 1.37 -0.06
C TYR A 37 0.29 2.51 0.14
N PRO A 38 -1.04 2.29 0.06
CA PRO A 38 -1.99 3.37 0.24
C PRO A 38 -2.02 3.95 1.66
N GLY A 39 -1.85 3.13 2.70
CA GLY A 39 -1.86 3.61 4.09
C GLY A 39 -0.65 4.47 4.40
N ASP A 40 0.52 4.06 3.91
CA ASP A 40 1.76 4.81 4.10
C ASP A 40 1.79 6.11 3.29
N ILE A 41 1.12 6.18 2.13
CA ILE A 41 0.87 7.45 1.44
C ILE A 41 0.12 8.44 2.33
N VAL A 42 -0.91 7.98 3.05
CA VAL A 42 -1.68 8.87 3.94
C VAL A 42 -0.81 9.35 5.10
N ILE A 43 0.01 8.48 5.68
CA ILE A 43 0.97 8.87 6.74
C ILE A 43 1.96 9.91 6.18
N ASN A 44 2.48 9.70 4.97
CA ASN A 44 3.37 10.65 4.31
C ASN A 44 2.69 12.00 4.06
N MET A 45 1.43 12.00 3.60
CA MET A 45 0.66 13.23 3.42
C MET A 45 0.42 13.95 4.75
N MET A 46 0.07 13.21 5.82
CA MET A 46 -0.15 13.81 7.14
C MET A 46 1.12 14.45 7.69
N THR A 47 2.26 13.77 7.58
CA THR A 47 3.56 14.28 8.05
C THR A 47 4.07 15.45 7.19
N THR A 48 3.78 15.46 5.89
CA THR A 48 4.18 16.54 4.97
C THR A 48 3.31 17.78 5.11
N PHE A 49 1.98 17.63 5.14
CA PHE A 49 1.05 18.76 5.08
C PHE A 49 0.57 19.23 6.46
N PHE A 50 0.59 18.36 7.47
CA PHE A 50 0.10 18.66 8.82
C PHE A 50 1.11 18.28 9.92
N PRO A 51 2.36 18.78 9.86
CA PRO A 51 3.44 18.35 10.76
C PRO A 51 3.14 18.57 12.25
N GLN A 52 2.37 19.61 12.57
CA GLN A 52 1.97 19.91 13.95
C GLN A 52 1.00 18.86 14.50
N ALA A 53 0.01 18.46 13.70
CA ALA A 53 -0.95 17.43 14.08
C ALA A 53 -0.31 16.03 14.09
N SER A 54 0.58 15.75 13.13
CA SER A 54 1.29 14.47 13.08
C SER A 54 2.22 14.29 14.28
N GLY A 55 2.93 15.35 14.69
CA GLY A 55 3.77 15.34 15.88
C GLY A 55 2.98 15.10 17.17
N LEU A 56 1.81 15.73 17.32
CA LEU A 56 0.93 15.53 18.49
C LEU A 56 0.37 14.11 18.58
N LEU A 57 0.10 13.48 17.43
CA LEU A 57 -0.42 12.11 17.36
C LEU A 57 0.69 11.05 17.33
N GLY A 58 1.97 11.44 17.41
CA GLY A 58 3.10 10.52 17.29
C GLY A 58 3.21 9.84 15.92
N ILE A 59 2.61 10.44 14.89
CA ILE A 59 2.63 9.92 13.52
C ILE A 59 3.91 10.47 12.85
N ASN A 60 4.85 9.56 12.59
CA ASN A 60 6.10 9.83 11.90
C ASN A 60 6.40 8.70 10.89
N ASN A 61 7.53 8.76 10.18
CA ASN A 61 7.88 7.72 9.19
C ASN A 61 8.21 6.35 9.82
N GLU A 62 8.40 6.27 11.13
CA GLU A 62 8.65 5.01 11.84
C GLU A 62 7.37 4.15 11.94
N VAL A 63 6.18 4.75 11.75
CA VAL A 63 4.92 4.01 11.74
C VAL A 63 4.61 3.36 10.38
N TYR A 64 5.49 3.52 9.38
CA TYR A 64 5.33 2.88 8.07
C TYR A 64 5.30 1.35 8.18
N GLY A 65 4.38 0.72 7.48
CA GLY A 65 4.14 -0.73 7.59
C GLY A 65 3.69 -1.21 8.99
N GLY A 66 3.44 -0.29 9.93
CA GLY A 66 2.97 -0.58 11.28
C GLY A 66 1.45 -0.67 11.39
N LEU A 67 0.93 -0.71 12.62
CA LEU A 67 -0.51 -0.89 12.88
C LEU A 67 -1.37 0.23 12.27
N ILE A 68 -0.94 1.49 12.37
CA ILE A 68 -1.67 2.63 11.80
C ILE A 68 -1.76 2.48 10.28
N SER A 69 -0.63 2.18 9.65
CA SER A 69 -0.57 1.93 8.20
C SER A 69 -1.45 0.75 7.77
N PHE A 70 -1.49 -0.32 8.58
CA PHE A 70 -2.34 -1.48 8.33
C PHE A 70 -3.82 -1.08 8.29
N ILE A 71 -4.29 -0.35 9.30
CA ILE A 71 -5.69 0.09 9.40
C ILE A 71 -6.05 1.02 8.23
N LEU A 72 -5.19 2.00 7.94
CA LEU A 72 -5.39 2.92 6.82
C LEU A 72 -5.42 2.17 5.49
N SER A 73 -4.50 1.23 5.29
CA SER A 73 -4.44 0.41 4.08
C SER A 73 -5.67 -0.46 3.90
N CYS A 74 -6.14 -1.14 4.95
CA CYS A 74 -7.39 -1.91 4.94
C CYS A 74 -8.58 -1.05 4.48
N PHE A 75 -8.72 0.14 5.07
CA PHE A 75 -9.80 1.06 4.73
C PHE A 75 -9.70 1.54 3.27
N LEU A 76 -8.51 1.95 2.84
CA LEU A 76 -8.30 2.49 1.49
C LEU A 76 -8.46 1.43 0.42
N TRP A 77 -7.94 0.22 0.61
CA TRP A 77 -8.18 -0.90 -0.31
C TRP A 77 -9.66 -1.24 -0.40
N TRP A 78 -10.38 -1.26 0.71
CA TRP A 78 -11.83 -1.49 0.71
C TRP A 78 -12.59 -0.43 -0.10
N VAL A 79 -12.26 0.85 0.09
CA VAL A 79 -12.85 1.94 -0.70
C VAL A 79 -12.49 1.78 -2.17
N MET A 80 -11.22 1.53 -2.50
CA MET A 80 -10.74 1.42 -3.87
C MET A 80 -11.40 0.26 -4.60
N LEU A 81 -11.53 -0.91 -3.96
CA LEU A 81 -12.22 -2.07 -4.53
C LEU A 81 -13.70 -1.79 -4.79
N LYS A 82 -14.38 -1.03 -3.91
CA LYS A 82 -15.77 -0.59 -4.15
C LYS A 82 -15.89 0.35 -5.35
N VAL A 83 -14.97 1.31 -5.46
CA VAL A 83 -14.93 2.27 -6.57
C VAL A 83 -14.64 1.54 -7.88
N MET A 84 -13.64 0.66 -7.90
CA MET A 84 -13.30 -0.17 -9.06
C MET A 84 -14.50 -1.03 -9.47
N ARG A 85 -15.14 -1.73 -8.53
CA ARG A 85 -16.34 -2.53 -8.81
C ARG A 85 -17.45 -1.70 -9.44
N LYS A 86 -17.73 -0.50 -8.91
CA LYS A 86 -18.80 0.36 -9.42
C LYS A 86 -18.53 0.88 -10.84
N ASN A 87 -17.27 1.19 -11.16
CA ASN A 87 -16.91 1.85 -12.41
C ASN A 87 -16.45 0.88 -13.51
N LEU A 88 -15.82 -0.23 -13.17
CA LEU A 88 -15.28 -1.19 -14.15
C LEU A 88 -16.31 -2.23 -14.60
N LEU A 89 -17.21 -2.68 -13.71
CA LEU A 89 -18.24 -3.67 -14.09
C LEU A 89 -19.19 -3.18 -15.19
N PRO A 90 -19.68 -1.92 -15.20
CA PRO A 90 -20.55 -1.44 -16.27
C PRO A 90 -19.85 -1.29 -17.61
N LEU A 91 -18.53 -1.00 -17.62
CA LEU A 91 -17.75 -0.87 -18.85
C LEU A 91 -17.62 -2.23 -19.56
N TRP A 92 -17.32 -3.27 -18.80
CA TRP A 92 -17.23 -4.63 -19.32
C TRP A 92 -18.58 -5.16 -19.83
N SER A 93 -19.68 -4.80 -19.16
CA SER A 93 -21.02 -5.17 -19.61
C SER A 93 -21.45 -4.47 -20.90
N LYS A 94 -20.96 -3.25 -21.20
CA LYS A 94 -21.37 -2.53 -22.42
C LYS A 94 -20.66 -3.06 -23.66
N GLU A 95 -19.39 -3.45 -23.56
CA GLU A 95 -18.65 -4.04 -24.69
C GLU A 95 -19.26 -5.36 -25.20
N SER A 96 -19.90 -6.15 -24.34
CA SER A 96 -20.56 -7.40 -24.75
C SER A 96 -21.88 -7.18 -25.50
N TYR A 97 -22.53 -6.01 -25.36
CA TYR A 97 -23.74 -5.67 -26.13
C TYR A 97 -23.43 -5.16 -27.55
N PHE A 98 -22.24 -4.59 -27.79
CA PHE A 98 -21.87 -4.04 -29.11
C PHE A 98 -21.19 -5.06 -30.04
N LYS A 99 -20.97 -6.30 -29.58
CA LYS A 99 -20.36 -7.40 -30.36
C LYS A 99 -21.37 -8.42 -30.90
N ASN A 100 -22.67 -8.19 -30.72
CA ASN A 100 -23.77 -8.98 -31.32
C ASN A 100 -24.61 -8.07 -32.23
#